data_AF-A0A399R5K2-F1
#
_entry.id   AF-A0A399R5K2-F1
#
_cell.length_a   1.000
_cell.length_b   1.000
_cell.length_c   1.000
_cell.angle_alpha   90.00
_cell.angle_beta   90.00
_cell.angle_gamma   90.00
#
_symmetry.space_group_name_H-M   'P 1'
#
loop_
_entity.id
_entity.type
_entity.pdbx_description
1 polymer ?
#
loop_
_entity_poly.entity_id
_entity_poly.type
_entity_poly.pdbx_seq_one_letter_code
_entity_poly.pdbx_strand_id
1 'polypeptide(L)'
;MDKAASADQDGNLSQVWRDEGMKTSWRVMGVLAAGLLPLAACGTSEEMGTPAAEPVEEAPNLAVSEPVSQAEAMQANELVGQGEAIAETLCAGCHAIGLTGESQHAQAMPFREISWHYPVEVLAEPFGEGIMVGHPEMPQWQFEPEQIDALLAYLETVQVPEEG
;
A
#
# COMPACT_ATOMS: atom_id res chain seq x y z
N MET A 1 32.00 -2.87 -19.08
CA MET A 1 31.81 -4.32 -19.26
C MET A 1 32.06 -4.99 -17.92
N ASP A 2 31.01 -5.62 -17.41
CA ASP A 2 30.96 -6.81 -16.53
C ASP A 2 31.77 -6.94 -15.22
N LYS A 3 30.99 -7.34 -14.19
CA LYS A 3 31.29 -8.15 -12.98
C LYS A 3 32.08 -7.50 -11.83
N ALA A 4 31.78 -7.76 -10.55
CA ALA A 4 30.81 -8.63 -9.89
C ALA A 4 30.58 -8.11 -8.45
N ALA A 5 29.50 -8.56 -7.81
CA ALA A 5 29.31 -8.45 -6.38
C ALA A 5 30.55 -9.00 -5.63
N SER A 6 31.12 -8.16 -4.76
CA SER A 6 32.14 -8.54 -3.80
C SER A 6 31.46 -8.68 -2.45
N ALA A 7 31.45 -9.89 -1.91
CA ALA A 7 31.14 -10.14 -0.51
C ALA A 7 32.25 -9.50 0.36
N ASP A 8 31.86 -8.85 1.46
CA ASP A 8 32.79 -8.50 2.52
C ASP A 8 33.12 -9.77 3.34
N GLN A 9 34.33 -9.83 3.92
CA GLN A 9 34.92 -11.00 4.57
C GLN A 9 34.23 -11.43 5.87
N ASP A 10 33.18 -10.72 6.30
CA ASP A 10 32.45 -10.99 7.53
C ASP A 10 31.09 -11.68 7.33
N GLY A 11 30.70 -12.01 6.09
CA GLY A 11 29.56 -12.91 5.84
C GLY A 11 28.17 -12.41 6.26
N ASN A 12 27.97 -11.08 6.36
CA ASN A 12 26.68 -10.49 6.71
C ASN A 12 25.98 -9.87 5.48
N LEU A 13 24.86 -10.46 5.03
CA LEU A 13 23.94 -9.88 4.04
C LEU A 13 22.76 -9.22 4.75
N SER A 14 23.03 -8.17 5.52
CA SER A 14 21.95 -7.37 6.11
C SER A 14 22.39 -5.92 6.10
N GLN A 15 22.01 -5.14 5.07
CA GLN A 15 21.83 -3.68 5.09
C GLN A 15 21.63 -3.15 3.65
N VAL A 16 20.46 -3.39 3.07
CA VAL A 16 19.79 -2.44 2.16
C VAL A 16 18.31 -2.52 2.55
N TRP A 17 17.63 -1.38 2.66
CA TRP A 17 16.27 -1.16 3.20
C TRP A 17 16.18 -0.96 4.72
N ARG A 18 16.75 0.14 5.21
CA ARG A 18 16.26 0.85 6.40
C ARG A 18 16.22 2.34 6.09
N ASP A 19 15.16 2.98 6.57
CA ASP A 19 14.91 4.42 6.61
C ASP A 19 14.40 5.07 5.32
N GLU A 20 13.08 5.14 5.18
CA GLU A 20 12.39 6.40 4.85
C GLU A 20 10.99 6.43 5.48
N GLY A 21 10.98 6.26 6.81
CA GLY A 21 9.86 6.69 7.65
C GLY A 21 9.82 8.21 7.74
N MET A 22 8.73 8.78 7.24
CA MET A 22 7.91 9.80 7.91
C MET A 22 8.68 10.80 8.81
N LYS A 23 9.09 11.93 8.24
CA LYS A 23 9.47 13.14 9.00
C LYS A 23 8.81 14.38 8.41
N THR A 24 7.50 14.49 8.60
CA THR A 24 6.79 15.78 8.58
C THR A 24 7.29 16.62 9.74
N SER A 25 8.28 17.48 9.49
CA SER A 25 8.75 18.49 10.44
C SER A 25 8.39 19.88 9.93
N TRP A 26 7.27 20.39 10.43
CA TRP A 26 6.97 21.81 10.62
C TRP A 26 8.26 22.61 10.90
N ARG A 27 8.64 23.51 9.99
CA ARG A 27 9.55 24.62 10.30
C ARG A 27 9.12 25.88 9.57
N VAL A 28 8.60 26.79 10.38
CA VAL A 28 8.31 28.19 10.11
C VAL A 28 9.63 28.94 9.87
N MET A 29 9.72 29.69 8.78
CA MET A 29 10.68 30.79 8.54
C MET A 29 10.11 31.56 7.34
N GLY A 30 9.57 32.78 7.44
CA GLY A 30 10.23 33.96 7.98
C GLY A 30 10.76 34.86 6.85
N VAL A 31 9.85 35.57 6.16
CA VAL A 31 9.86 37.05 5.94
C VAL A 31 10.98 37.74 5.10
N LEU A 32 10.53 38.65 4.19
CA LEU A 32 11.16 39.86 3.55
C LEU A 32 11.86 39.78 2.18
N ALA A 33 11.28 40.48 1.18
CA ALA A 33 11.87 41.61 0.41
C ALA A 33 10.81 42.10 -0.61
N ALA A 34 10.20 43.28 -0.43
CA ALA A 34 10.63 44.60 -0.92
C ALA A 34 10.76 44.70 -2.47
N GLY A 35 9.83 45.41 -3.11
CA GLY A 35 9.92 45.80 -4.52
C GLY A 35 8.72 46.63 -5.00
N LEU A 36 8.85 47.96 -4.93
CA LEU A 36 7.93 48.96 -5.50
C LEU A 36 8.06 49.05 -7.04
N LEU A 37 6.94 49.25 -7.74
CA LEU A 37 6.79 50.24 -8.83
C LEU A 37 5.29 50.49 -9.17
N PRO A 38 4.81 51.75 -9.29
CA PRO A 38 3.44 52.07 -9.71
C PRO A 38 3.38 52.60 -11.15
N LEU A 39 2.19 52.60 -11.78
CA LEU A 39 1.67 53.73 -12.59
C LEU A 39 0.23 53.46 -13.06
N ALA A 40 -0.49 54.57 -13.22
CA ALA A 40 -1.94 54.72 -13.22
C ALA A 40 -2.64 54.41 -14.56
N ALA A 41 -3.93 54.07 -14.48
CA ALA A 41 -4.91 54.41 -15.51
C ALA A 41 -6.29 54.65 -14.87
N CYS A 42 -6.87 55.82 -15.19
CA CYS A 42 -8.21 56.27 -14.79
C CYS A 42 -9.26 55.88 -15.85
N GLY A 43 -10.44 55.45 -15.37
CA GLY A 43 -11.77 55.69 -15.98
C GLY A 43 -12.26 54.66 -17.02
N THR A 44 -13.53 54.25 -17.09
CA THR A 44 -14.77 54.59 -16.35
C THR A 44 -15.83 53.50 -16.59
N SER A 45 -16.88 53.55 -15.75
CA SER A 45 -18.22 52.96 -15.87
C SER A 45 -18.40 51.57 -15.26
N GLU A 46 -18.88 51.48 -14.02
CA GLU A 46 -20.31 51.59 -13.61
C GLU A 46 -21.09 50.49 -14.35
N GLU A 47 -21.44 49.37 -13.72
CA GLU A 47 -22.47 49.25 -12.68
C GLU A 47 -22.51 47.78 -12.21
N MET A 48 -22.95 47.56 -10.96
CA MET A 48 -23.39 46.29 -10.37
C MET A 48 -22.33 45.39 -9.69
N GLY A 49 -22.22 45.50 -8.37
CA GLY A 49 -21.81 44.38 -7.49
C GLY A 49 -20.93 44.75 -6.29
N THR A 50 -21.57 45.11 -5.18
CA THR A 50 -21.01 45.35 -3.83
C THR A 50 -20.09 44.22 -3.30
N PRO A 51 -19.15 44.53 -2.38
CA PRO A 51 -17.86 43.83 -2.23
C PRO A 51 -17.76 42.85 -1.04
N ALA A 52 -16.61 42.16 -1.02
CA ALA A 52 -15.84 41.69 0.13
C ALA A 52 -16.55 40.81 1.17
N ALA A 53 -16.12 39.54 1.17
CA ALA A 53 -15.55 38.85 2.32
C ALA A 53 -16.05 39.28 3.71
N GLU A 54 -16.89 38.43 4.30
CA GLU A 54 -16.83 38.08 5.71
C GLU A 54 -16.55 36.57 5.79
N PRO A 55 -15.80 36.11 6.80
CA PRO A 55 -15.12 34.82 6.80
C PRO A 55 -16.12 33.70 7.14
N VAL A 56 -16.31 32.77 6.23
CA VAL A 56 -16.70 31.42 6.65
C VAL A 56 -15.41 30.68 6.97
N GLU A 57 -15.12 30.65 8.27
CA GLU A 57 -14.30 29.64 8.92
C GLU A 57 -14.90 28.25 8.61
N GLU A 58 -14.71 27.76 7.38
CA GLU A 58 -15.00 26.38 7.03
C GLU A 58 -13.77 25.57 7.43
N ALA A 59 -13.67 25.27 8.72
CA ALA A 59 -12.72 24.27 9.20
C ALA A 59 -13.08 22.92 8.56
N PRO A 60 -12.18 22.24 7.82
CA PRO A 60 -12.37 20.83 7.54
C PRO A 60 -11.97 20.06 8.81
N ASN A 61 -13.02 19.72 9.56
CA ASN A 61 -13.18 18.50 10.36
C ASN A 61 -11.90 17.78 10.82
N LEU A 62 -11.47 18.13 12.03
CA LEU A 62 -10.80 17.15 12.87
C LEU A 62 -11.75 15.96 13.10
N ALA A 63 -11.27 14.77 12.75
CA ALA A 63 -11.70 13.46 13.23
C ALA A 63 -13.18 13.08 13.03
N VAL A 64 -13.43 12.24 12.03
CA VAL A 64 -14.38 11.14 12.21
C VAL A 64 -13.67 9.81 12.01
N SER A 65 -13.32 9.16 13.12
CA SER A 65 -13.18 7.72 13.14
C SER A 65 -14.60 7.15 13.05
N GLU A 66 -15.20 7.19 11.85
CA GLU A 66 -16.51 6.58 11.66
C GLU A 66 -16.37 5.08 11.88
N PRO A 67 -17.22 4.47 12.72
CA PRO A 67 -17.20 3.02 12.88
C PRO A 67 -17.55 2.39 11.53
N VAL A 68 -16.67 1.50 11.04
CA VAL A 68 -16.92 0.68 9.85
C VAL A 68 -18.32 0.10 9.98
N SER A 69 -19.17 0.34 8.99
CA SER A 69 -20.55 -0.12 9.03
C SER A 69 -20.57 -1.63 9.13
N GLN A 70 -21.56 -2.19 9.84
CA GLN A 70 -21.72 -3.63 9.94
C GLN A 70 -21.83 -4.30 8.55
N ALA A 71 -22.41 -3.59 7.57
CA ALA A 71 -22.49 -4.07 6.20
C ALA A 71 -21.12 -4.14 5.50
N GLU A 72 -20.21 -3.22 5.79
CA GLU A 72 -18.84 -3.24 5.25
C GLU A 72 -18.02 -4.36 5.89
N ALA A 73 -18.15 -4.56 7.21
CA ALA A 73 -17.49 -5.67 7.90
C ALA A 73 -17.96 -7.05 7.42
N MET A 74 -19.27 -7.20 7.13
CA MET A 74 -19.80 -8.44 6.56
C MET A 74 -19.25 -8.72 5.16
N GLN A 75 -19.17 -7.69 4.30
CA GLN A 75 -18.58 -7.82 2.97
C GLN A 75 -17.09 -8.16 3.04
N ALA A 76 -16.33 -7.53 3.93
CA ALA A 76 -14.92 -7.85 4.14
C ALA A 76 -14.74 -9.31 4.58
N ASN A 77 -15.55 -9.80 5.51
CA ASN A 77 -15.51 -11.20 5.94
C ASN A 77 -15.89 -12.18 4.82
N GLU A 78 -16.82 -11.80 3.94
CA GLU A 78 -17.18 -12.60 2.76
C GLU A 78 -16.02 -12.67 1.75
N LEU A 79 -15.29 -11.57 1.54
CA LEU A 79 -14.09 -11.56 0.70
C LEU A 79 -12.98 -12.46 1.28
N VAL A 80 -12.73 -12.36 2.60
CA VAL A 80 -11.76 -13.22 3.29
C VAL A 80 -12.10 -14.70 3.11
N GLY A 81 -13.37 -15.08 3.32
CA GLY A 81 -13.80 -16.46 3.14
C GLY A 81 -13.69 -16.96 1.69
N GLN A 82 -13.97 -16.10 0.71
CA GLN A 82 -13.75 -16.43 -0.71
C GLN A 82 -12.27 -16.61 -1.02
N GLY A 83 -11.40 -15.74 -0.50
CA GLY A 83 -9.96 -15.82 -0.67
C GLY A 83 -9.36 -17.08 -0.06
N GLU A 84 -9.81 -17.44 1.14
CA GLU A 84 -9.43 -18.69 1.82
C GLU A 84 -9.79 -19.90 0.95
N ALA A 85 -11.02 -19.95 0.42
CA ALA A 85 -11.46 -21.06 -0.43
C ALA A 85 -10.64 -21.18 -1.74
N ILE A 86 -10.23 -20.06 -2.33
CA ILE A 86 -9.33 -20.05 -3.49
C ILE A 86 -7.95 -20.58 -3.09
N ALA A 87 -7.40 -20.09 -1.98
CA ALA A 87 -6.09 -20.51 -1.46
C ALA A 87 -6.05 -22.01 -1.13
N GLU A 88 -7.10 -22.54 -0.50
CA GLU A 88 -7.26 -23.97 -0.22
C GLU A 88 -7.26 -24.80 -1.50
N THR A 89 -8.03 -24.36 -2.51
CA THR A 89 -8.24 -25.14 -3.73
C THR A 89 -7.02 -25.14 -4.64
N LEU A 90 -6.32 -24.00 -4.74
CA LEU A 90 -5.29 -23.78 -5.74
C LEU A 90 -3.87 -23.73 -5.16
N CYS A 91 -3.71 -23.18 -3.95
CA CYS A 91 -2.38 -22.84 -3.41
C CYS A 91 -1.89 -23.85 -2.36
N ALA A 92 -2.80 -24.47 -1.59
CA ALA A 92 -2.48 -25.34 -0.46
C ALA A 92 -1.76 -26.65 -0.84
N GLY A 93 -1.74 -27.00 -2.13
CA GLY A 93 -0.93 -28.12 -2.64
C GLY A 93 0.57 -27.92 -2.42
N CYS A 94 1.03 -26.66 -2.37
CA CYS A 94 2.44 -26.31 -2.18
C CYS A 94 2.69 -25.46 -0.93
N HIS A 95 1.82 -24.48 -0.66
CA HIS A 95 1.99 -23.49 0.42
C HIS A 95 1.25 -23.88 1.69
N ALA A 96 1.84 -23.60 2.85
CA ALA A 96 1.07 -23.48 4.09
C ALA A 96 0.29 -22.16 4.06
N ILE A 97 -1.04 -22.25 3.91
CA ILE A 97 -1.89 -21.08 3.67
C ILE A 97 -2.39 -20.39 4.95
N GLY A 98 -2.28 -21.04 6.11
CA GLY A 98 -2.81 -20.53 7.39
C GLY A 98 -1.74 -19.96 8.32
N LEU A 99 -2.17 -19.56 9.52
CA LEU A 99 -1.30 -19.00 10.58
C LEU A 99 -0.26 -19.99 11.14
N THR A 100 -0.40 -21.29 10.84
CA THR A 100 0.48 -22.34 11.35
C THR A 100 0.73 -23.40 10.27
N GLY A 101 1.70 -24.27 10.52
CA GLY A 101 2.06 -25.37 9.61
C GLY A 101 3.22 -25.03 8.69
N GLU A 102 3.79 -26.07 8.10
CA GLU A 102 4.90 -25.97 7.14
C GLU A 102 4.39 -26.17 5.71
N SER A 103 4.99 -25.47 4.76
CA SER A 103 4.68 -25.66 3.35
C SER A 103 5.09 -27.05 2.88
N GLN A 104 4.26 -27.64 2.02
CA GLN A 104 4.50 -28.99 1.49
C GLN A 104 5.67 -29.00 0.49
N HIS A 105 5.85 -27.89 -0.24
CA HIS A 105 6.98 -27.72 -1.15
C HIS A 105 8.10 -26.90 -0.48
N ALA A 106 9.34 -27.39 -0.55
CA ALA A 106 10.47 -26.80 0.17
C ALA A 106 10.83 -25.36 -0.24
N GLN A 107 10.46 -24.95 -1.47
CA GLN A 107 10.66 -23.58 -1.95
C GLN A 107 9.42 -22.69 -1.79
N ALA A 108 8.28 -23.26 -1.37
CA ALA A 108 7.07 -22.51 -1.15
C ALA A 108 7.10 -21.92 0.25
N MET A 109 7.18 -20.60 0.36
CA MET A 109 7.06 -19.95 1.66
C MET A 109 5.61 -20.06 2.19
N PRO A 110 5.42 -20.16 3.51
CA PRO A 110 4.10 -20.03 4.12
C PRO A 110 3.48 -18.67 3.82
N PHE A 111 2.17 -18.61 3.59
CA PHE A 111 1.48 -17.36 3.25
C PHE A 111 1.67 -16.27 4.30
N ARG A 112 1.63 -16.64 5.58
CA ARG A 112 1.85 -15.73 6.72
C ARG A 112 3.16 -14.94 6.66
N GLU A 113 4.13 -15.38 5.86
CA GLU A 113 5.48 -14.79 5.77
C GLU A 113 5.66 -13.94 4.51
N ILE A 114 4.68 -13.91 3.60
CA ILE A 114 4.73 -13.16 2.32
C ILE A 114 5.16 -11.70 2.52
N SER A 115 4.59 -11.03 3.52
CA SER A 115 4.85 -9.64 3.89
C SER A 115 6.31 -9.34 4.28
N TRP A 116 7.11 -10.37 4.56
CA TRP A 116 8.54 -10.19 4.85
C TRP A 116 9.33 -9.85 3.59
N HIS A 117 8.81 -10.23 2.43
CA HIS A 117 9.47 -10.00 1.15
C HIS A 117 8.76 -8.95 0.29
N TYR A 118 7.42 -8.91 0.33
CA TYR A 118 6.61 -8.05 -0.52
C TYR A 118 5.36 -7.56 0.24
N PRO A 119 4.98 -6.28 0.13
CA PRO A 119 3.64 -5.85 0.55
C PRO A 119 2.56 -6.72 -0.11
N VAL A 120 1.50 -7.09 0.62
CA VAL A 120 0.48 -8.00 0.09
C VAL A 120 -0.20 -7.39 -1.14
N GLU A 121 -0.44 -6.08 -1.12
CA GLU A 121 -1.18 -5.34 -2.14
C GLU A 121 -0.48 -5.34 -3.50
N VAL A 122 0.85 -5.46 -3.54
CA VAL A 122 1.60 -5.53 -4.81
C VAL A 122 1.45 -6.86 -5.52
N LEU A 123 0.79 -7.85 -4.89
CA LEU A 123 0.47 -9.12 -5.51
C LEU A 123 -0.74 -9.04 -6.46
N ALA A 124 -1.48 -7.93 -6.47
CA ALA A 124 -2.62 -7.75 -7.37
C ALA A 124 -2.23 -7.90 -8.86
N GLU A 125 -1.19 -7.19 -9.29
CA GLU A 125 -0.68 -7.23 -10.66
C GLU A 125 -0.22 -8.64 -11.08
N PRO A 126 0.67 -9.35 -10.36
CA PRO A 126 1.06 -10.70 -10.75
C PRO A 126 -0.09 -11.70 -10.66
N PHE A 127 -1.11 -11.49 -9.84
CA PHE A 127 -2.32 -12.31 -9.85
C PHE A 127 -3.19 -12.07 -11.09
N GLY A 128 -3.26 -10.83 -11.59
CA GLY A 128 -4.00 -10.47 -12.80
C GLY A 128 -3.28 -10.84 -14.10
N GLU A 129 -1.96 -10.67 -14.17
CA GLU A 129 -1.17 -11.02 -15.36
C GLU A 129 -0.83 -12.51 -15.45
N GLY A 130 -0.97 -13.23 -14.34
CA GLY A 130 -0.67 -14.65 -14.23
C GLY A 130 0.48 -14.90 -13.28
N ILE A 131 0.26 -15.76 -12.26
CA ILE A 131 1.23 -15.90 -11.17
C ILE A 131 2.56 -16.48 -11.68
N MET A 132 3.55 -15.61 -11.88
CA MET A 132 4.93 -15.96 -12.19
C MET A 132 5.86 -15.54 -11.05
N VAL A 133 5.65 -16.10 -9.87
CA VAL A 133 6.59 -15.91 -8.75
C VAL A 133 7.29 -17.21 -8.38
N GLY A 134 8.61 -17.12 -8.16
CA GLY A 134 9.37 -18.11 -7.41
C GLY A 134 10.07 -19.20 -8.22
N HIS A 135 9.33 -20.06 -8.93
CA HIS A 135 9.93 -21.23 -9.61
C HIS A 135 9.01 -21.89 -10.65
N PRO A 136 9.56 -22.67 -11.61
CA PRO A 136 8.77 -23.27 -12.71
C PRO A 136 7.67 -24.25 -12.30
N GLU A 137 7.76 -24.84 -11.10
CA GLU A 137 6.75 -25.80 -10.61
C GLU A 137 5.48 -25.14 -10.07
N MET A 138 5.49 -23.82 -9.84
CA MET A 138 4.31 -23.09 -9.40
C MET A 138 3.36 -22.94 -10.60
N PRO A 139 2.11 -23.43 -10.53
CA PRO A 139 1.17 -23.29 -11.62
C PRO A 139 0.85 -21.82 -11.89
N GLN A 140 0.63 -21.49 -13.16
CA GLN A 140 0.22 -20.16 -13.57
C GLN A 140 -1.30 -20.07 -13.59
N TRP A 141 -1.84 -19.20 -12.73
CA TRP A 141 -3.25 -18.82 -12.74
C TRP A 141 -3.36 -17.33 -13.03
N GLN A 142 -4.24 -16.95 -13.95
CA GLN A 142 -4.70 -15.57 -14.11
C GLN A 142 -6.05 -15.49 -13.40
N PHE A 143 -6.15 -14.62 -12.42
CA PHE A 143 -7.36 -14.43 -11.63
C PHE A 143 -8.20 -13.27 -12.15
N GLU A 144 -9.52 -13.40 -12.02
CA GLU A 144 -10.43 -12.29 -12.27
C GLU A 144 -10.34 -11.25 -11.13
N PRO A 145 -10.65 -9.96 -11.37
CA PRO A 145 -10.50 -8.90 -10.37
C PRO A 145 -11.11 -9.23 -9.01
N GLU A 146 -12.32 -9.79 -8.97
CA GLU A 146 -12.98 -10.13 -7.71
C GLU A 146 -12.27 -11.26 -6.94
N GLN A 147 -11.61 -12.17 -7.67
CA GLN A 147 -10.81 -13.24 -7.06
C GLN A 147 -9.50 -12.70 -6.50
N ILE A 148 -8.90 -11.71 -7.17
CA ILE A 148 -7.70 -11.01 -6.70
C ILE A 148 -8.04 -10.31 -5.38
N ASP A 149 -9.10 -9.51 -5.35
CA ASP A 149 -9.52 -8.79 -4.14
C ASP A 149 -9.78 -9.76 -2.96
N ALA A 150 -10.45 -10.88 -3.23
CA ALA A 150 -10.70 -11.91 -2.22
C ALA A 150 -9.40 -12.55 -1.70
N LEU A 151 -8.48 -12.93 -2.59
CA LEU A 151 -7.19 -13.52 -2.22
C LEU A 151 -6.33 -12.54 -1.41
N LEU A 152 -6.25 -11.28 -1.82
CA LEU A 152 -5.50 -10.24 -1.09
C LEU A 152 -6.10 -10.03 0.30
N ALA A 153 -7.43 -9.92 0.40
CA ALA A 153 -8.12 -9.79 1.68
C ALA A 153 -7.79 -10.97 2.61
N TYR A 154 -7.77 -12.21 2.11
CA TYR A 154 -7.38 -13.36 2.91
C TYR A 154 -5.90 -13.32 3.32
N LEU A 155 -4.99 -13.03 2.39
CA LEU A 155 -3.55 -12.94 2.66
C LEU A 155 -3.26 -11.93 3.78
N GLU A 156 -3.88 -10.76 3.75
CA GLU A 156 -3.74 -9.77 4.82
C GLU A 156 -4.08 -10.32 6.21
N THR A 157 -5.06 -11.22 6.32
CA THR A 157 -5.46 -11.80 7.62
C THR A 157 -4.45 -12.77 8.21
N VAL A 158 -3.60 -13.37 7.37
CA VAL A 158 -2.66 -14.41 7.81
C VAL A 158 -1.25 -13.89 8.02
N GLN A 159 -0.94 -12.65 7.65
CA GLN A 159 0.42 -12.12 7.80
C GLN A 159 0.87 -12.04 9.26
N VAL A 160 2.12 -12.42 9.50
CA VAL A 160 2.80 -12.24 10.79
C VAL A 160 4.00 -11.29 10.63
N PRO A 161 4.39 -10.53 11.67
CA PRO A 161 5.62 -9.74 11.64
C PRO A 161 6.86 -10.63 11.48
N GLU A 162 7.90 -10.13 10.80
CA GLU A 162 9.19 -10.83 10.71
C GLU A 162 9.86 -10.83 12.09
N GLU A 163 10.14 -12.02 12.62
CA GLU A 163 10.94 -12.18 13.85
C GLU A 163 12.42 -12.19 13.47
N GLY A 164 13.12 -11.09 13.72
CA GLY A 164 14.53 -10.87 13.36
C GLY A 164 15.56 -11.57 14.25
#